data_AF-A0A433DG22-F1
#
_entry.id   AF-A0A433DG22-F1
#
_cell.length_a   1.000
_cell.length_b   1.000
_cell.length_c   1.000
_cell.angle_alpha   90.00
_cell.angle_beta   90.00
_cell.angle_gamma   90.00
#
_symmetry.space_group_name_H-M   'P 1'
#
loop_
_entity.id
_entity.type
_entity.pdbx_description
1 polymer ?
#
loop_
_entity_poly.entity_id
_entity_poly.type
_entity_poly.pdbx_seq_one_letter_code
_entity_poly.pdbx_strand_id
1 'polypeptide(L)'
;MNHFAWLGAFLLIFASMVDAKCYVTNGEVRILANPNSHSTSHGKYKKGSCIIVLCRIHGEIVNGVSWWVKTKRGYVPNYYVEHMSFDDKQPGDLIFWADHVAVYMGENQVIEVPDGSNIVISPVHSDTLPMVARCW
;
A
#
# COMPACT_ATOMS: atom_id res chain seq x y z
N MET A 1 -22.36 2.26 48.50
CA MET A 1 -21.05 1.58 48.38
C MET A 1 -20.75 1.42 46.91
N ASN A 2 -19.75 2.17 46.45
CA ASN A 2 -19.28 2.24 45.07
C ASN A 2 -18.51 0.96 44.73
N HIS A 3 -18.84 0.31 43.61
CA HIS A 3 -17.88 -0.55 42.92
C HIS A 3 -17.98 -0.27 41.41
N PHE A 4 -17.09 0.63 40.99
CA PHE A 4 -16.69 0.83 39.61
C PHE A 4 -16.12 -0.49 39.06
N ALA A 5 -16.84 -1.15 38.16
CA ALA A 5 -16.29 -2.21 37.33
C ALA A 5 -15.74 -1.57 36.05
N TRP A 6 -14.47 -1.16 36.13
CA TRP A 6 -13.66 -0.75 34.99
C TRP A 6 -13.17 -2.02 34.28
N LEU A 7 -13.89 -2.46 33.26
CA LEU A 7 -13.39 -3.44 32.30
C LEU A 7 -12.91 -2.68 31.07
N GLY A 8 -11.63 -2.31 31.10
CA GLY A 8 -10.92 -1.82 29.93
C GLY A 8 -10.97 -2.89 28.84
N ALA A 9 -11.72 -2.62 27.79
CA ALA A 9 -11.62 -3.37 26.54
C ALA A 9 -10.24 -3.08 25.95
N PHE A 10 -9.27 -3.93 26.28
CA PHE A 10 -7.96 -3.98 25.66
C PHE A 10 -8.16 -4.50 24.23
N LEU A 11 -8.49 -3.59 23.31
CA LEU A 11 -8.59 -3.89 21.90
C LEU A 11 -7.16 -4.13 21.39
N LEU A 12 -6.74 -5.40 21.39
CA LEU A 12 -5.55 -5.86 20.67
C LEU A 12 -5.81 -5.69 19.17
N ILE A 13 -5.59 -4.48 18.66
CA ILE A 13 -5.45 -4.27 17.23
C ILE A 13 -4.11 -4.91 16.86
N PHE A 14 -4.15 -6.17 16.42
CA PHE A 14 -3.10 -6.66 15.55
C PHE A 14 -3.14 -5.77 14.31
N ALA A 15 -2.28 -4.77 14.25
CA ALA A 15 -1.95 -4.10 13.00
C ALA A 15 -1.24 -5.14 12.13
N SER A 16 -2.01 -6.01 11.47
CA SER A 16 -1.50 -6.79 10.36
C SER A 16 -1.02 -5.76 9.34
N MET A 17 0.27 -5.78 9.03
CA MET A 17 0.87 -4.92 8.01
C MET A 17 -0.06 -4.89 6.80
N VAL A 18 -0.57 -3.70 6.49
CA VAL A 18 -1.55 -3.51 5.44
C VAL A 18 -0.95 -3.96 4.12
N ASP A 19 -1.68 -4.83 3.46
CA ASP A 19 -1.34 -5.33 2.16
C ASP A 19 -1.80 -4.31 1.12
N ALA A 20 -0.89 -3.50 0.58
CA ALA A 20 -1.22 -2.61 -0.52
C ALA A 20 -1.60 -3.47 -1.74
N LYS A 21 -2.89 -3.49 -2.08
CA LYS A 21 -3.39 -4.19 -3.26
C LYS A 21 -2.88 -3.51 -4.53
N CYS A 22 -2.05 -4.22 -5.29
CA CYS A 22 -1.63 -3.82 -6.64
C CYS A 22 -2.06 -4.85 -7.67
N TYR A 23 -2.39 -4.42 -8.90
CA TYR A 23 -2.81 -5.29 -9.99
C TYR A 23 -1.71 -5.46 -11.04
N VAL A 24 -1.53 -6.67 -11.56
CA VAL A 24 -0.70 -6.89 -12.76
C VAL A 24 -1.45 -6.39 -13.99
N THR A 25 -0.94 -5.36 -14.66
CA THR A 25 -1.64 -4.70 -15.78
C THR A 25 -1.34 -5.30 -17.14
N ASN A 26 -0.14 -5.82 -17.30
CA ASN A 26 0.44 -6.16 -18.59
C ASN A 26 0.70 -7.66 -18.67
N GLY A 27 -0.26 -8.40 -19.27
CA GLY A 27 -0.10 -9.83 -19.52
C GLY A 27 0.31 -10.63 -18.28
N GLU A 28 1.17 -11.63 -18.46
CA GLU A 28 1.80 -12.32 -17.34
C GLU A 28 3.15 -11.66 -16.99
N VAL A 29 3.39 -11.37 -15.71
CA VAL A 29 4.67 -10.86 -15.23
C VAL A 29 5.47 -11.97 -14.55
N ARG A 30 6.76 -12.09 -14.91
CA ARG A 30 7.68 -13.03 -14.26
C ARG A 30 8.01 -12.57 -12.85
N ILE A 31 7.99 -13.52 -11.92
CA ILE A 31 8.45 -13.35 -10.54
C ILE A 31 9.91 -13.76 -10.52
N LEU A 32 10.80 -12.84 -10.17
CA LEU A 32 12.24 -13.01 -10.28
C LEU A 32 12.89 -13.14 -8.90
N ALA A 33 14.01 -13.87 -8.81
CA ALA A 33 14.72 -14.08 -7.54
C ALA A 33 15.42 -12.80 -7.04
N ASN A 34 15.80 -11.91 -7.96
CA ASN A 34 16.42 -10.62 -7.70
C ASN A 34 15.78 -9.54 -8.60
N PRO A 35 15.96 -8.24 -8.31
CA PRO A 35 15.40 -7.14 -9.12
C PRO A 35 16.21 -6.91 -10.41
N ASN A 36 16.39 -7.97 -11.20
CA ASN A 36 17.01 -7.98 -12.51
C ASN A 36 16.43 -9.10 -13.39
N SER A 37 16.37 -8.86 -14.69
CA SER A 37 15.75 -9.69 -15.73
C SER A 37 16.46 -11.04 -15.95
N HIS A 38 17.73 -11.11 -15.55
CA HIS A 38 18.60 -12.28 -15.68
C HIS A 38 18.45 -13.31 -14.56
N SER A 39 17.79 -12.94 -13.46
CA SER A 39 17.65 -13.84 -12.32
C SER A 39 16.63 -14.96 -12.56
N THR A 40 16.76 -16.02 -11.75
CA THR A 40 15.88 -17.19 -11.77
C THR A 40 14.42 -16.76 -11.63
N SER A 41 13.54 -17.34 -12.45
CA SER A 41 12.10 -17.13 -12.34
C SER A 41 11.50 -18.08 -11.30
N HIS A 42 10.81 -17.55 -10.28
CA HIS A 42 10.02 -18.31 -9.30
C HIS A 42 8.58 -18.60 -9.76
N GLY A 43 8.26 -18.22 -11.00
CA GLY A 43 6.94 -18.37 -11.61
C GLY A 43 6.47 -17.07 -12.23
N LYS A 44 5.15 -16.93 -12.31
CA LYS A 44 4.48 -15.76 -12.90
C LYS A 44 3.25 -15.36 -12.09
N TYR A 45 2.88 -14.09 -12.20
CA TYR A 45 1.54 -13.61 -11.88
C TYR A 45 0.79 -13.35 -13.19
N LYS A 46 -0.50 -13.71 -13.23
CA LYS A 46 -1.37 -13.45 -14.39
C LYS A 46 -1.88 -12.01 -14.35
N LYS A 47 -2.26 -11.46 -15.51
CA LYS A 47 -2.96 -10.18 -15.60
C LYS A 47 -4.15 -10.15 -14.64
N GLY A 48 -4.33 -9.04 -13.94
CA GLY A 48 -5.39 -8.85 -12.94
C GLY A 48 -5.13 -9.53 -11.59
N SER A 49 -4.02 -10.26 -11.43
CA SER A 49 -3.66 -10.81 -10.11
C SER A 49 -3.42 -9.64 -9.15
N CYS A 50 -4.04 -9.74 -7.96
CA CYS A 50 -3.70 -8.88 -6.85
C CYS A 50 -2.41 -9.39 -6.21
N ILE A 51 -1.36 -8.57 -6.20
CA ILE A 51 -0.07 -8.92 -5.60
C ILE A 51 0.16 -8.13 -4.33
N ILE A 52 0.70 -8.85 -3.35
CA ILE A 52 1.09 -8.30 -2.07
C ILE A 52 2.42 -7.57 -2.21
N VAL A 53 2.40 -6.25 -2.08
CA VAL A 53 3.62 -5.42 -2.10
C VAL A 53 4.21 -5.35 -0.70
N LEU A 54 5.38 -5.98 -0.53
CA LEU A 54 6.14 -5.89 0.71
C LEU A 54 6.95 -4.59 0.78
N CYS A 55 7.62 -4.22 -0.32
CA CYS A 55 8.33 -2.95 -0.44
C CYS A 55 8.69 -2.64 -1.90
N ARG A 56 9.14 -1.40 -2.14
CA ARG A 56 9.79 -0.99 -3.39
C ARG A 56 11.30 -0.95 -3.22
N ILE A 57 12.00 -1.31 -4.28
CA ILE A 57 13.45 -1.47 -4.31
C ILE A 57 13.97 -1.05 -5.69
N HIS A 58 15.14 -0.43 -5.74
CA HIS A 58 15.83 -0.17 -7.01
C HIS A 58 16.45 -1.44 -7.60
N GLY A 59 16.41 -1.55 -8.92
CA GLY A 59 17.01 -2.64 -9.68
C GLY A 59 17.29 -2.26 -11.12
N GLU A 60 17.40 -3.27 -11.98
CA GLU A 60 17.59 -3.08 -13.42
C GLU A 60 16.45 -2.24 -14.02
N ILE A 61 16.79 -1.37 -14.97
CA ILE A 61 15.80 -0.54 -15.65
C ILE A 61 15.01 -1.41 -16.62
N VAL A 62 13.70 -1.51 -16.40
CA VAL A 62 12.76 -2.20 -17.28
C VAL A 62 11.79 -1.18 -17.84
N ASN A 63 11.77 -1.03 -19.17
CA ASN A 63 10.93 -0.04 -19.87
C ASN A 63 11.01 1.38 -19.29
N GLY A 64 12.24 1.82 -18.97
CA GLY A 64 12.51 3.16 -18.42
C GLY A 64 12.24 3.30 -16.91
N VAL A 65 11.80 2.24 -16.22
CA VAL A 65 11.49 2.27 -14.78
C VAL A 65 12.51 1.44 -14.01
N SER A 66 13.23 2.05 -13.06
CA SER A 66 14.21 1.38 -12.18
C SER A 66 13.62 0.81 -10.90
N TRP A 67 12.32 1.03 -10.67
CA TRP A 67 11.60 0.53 -9.50
C TRP A 67 11.14 -0.91 -9.70
N TRP A 68 11.32 -1.70 -8.64
CA TRP A 68 10.86 -3.08 -8.52
C TRP A 68 10.00 -3.23 -7.28
N VAL A 69 9.01 -4.12 -7.38
CA VAL A 69 8.11 -4.51 -6.30
C VAL A 69 8.59 -5.82 -5.72
N LYS A 70 8.92 -5.83 -4.43
CA LYS A 70 9.17 -7.07 -3.68
C LYS A 70 7.84 -7.64 -3.20
N THR A 71 7.63 -8.92 -3.47
CA THR A 71 6.48 -9.72 -3.04
C THR A 71 6.97 -10.87 -2.16
N LYS A 72 6.05 -11.62 -1.55
CA LYS A 72 6.39 -12.87 -0.83
C LYS A 72 7.02 -13.94 -1.73
N ARG A 73 6.84 -13.86 -3.05
CA ARG A 73 7.31 -14.86 -4.02
C ARG A 73 8.59 -14.47 -4.75
N GLY A 74 9.03 -13.22 -4.64
CA GLY A 74 10.16 -12.65 -5.36
C GLY A 74 9.90 -11.22 -5.83
N TYR A 75 10.58 -10.79 -6.87
CA TYR A 75 10.60 -9.42 -7.37
C TYR A 75 9.88 -9.33 -8.72
N VAL A 76 9.10 -8.28 -8.94
CA VAL A 76 8.48 -7.97 -10.24
C VAL A 76 8.79 -6.52 -10.63
N PRO A 77 9.01 -6.20 -11.92
CA PRO A 77 9.22 -4.82 -12.33
C PRO A 77 7.98 -3.97 -12.04
N ASN A 78 8.17 -2.78 -11.47
CA ASN A 78 7.05 -1.88 -11.15
C ASN A 78 6.29 -1.45 -12.41
N TYR A 79 6.94 -1.45 -13.58
CA TYR A 79 6.31 -1.14 -14.87
C TYR A 79 5.08 -2.04 -15.17
N TYR A 80 5.06 -3.28 -14.69
CA TYR A 80 3.98 -4.23 -14.96
C TYR A 80 2.90 -4.28 -13.86
N VAL A 81 2.98 -3.37 -12.89
CA VAL A 81 2.14 -3.35 -11.70
C VAL A 81 1.51 -1.97 -11.58
N GLU A 82 0.18 -1.92 -11.52
CA GLU A 82 -0.56 -0.69 -11.25
C GLU A 82 -0.80 -0.56 -9.75
N HIS A 83 -0.40 0.60 -9.25
CA HIS A 83 -0.86 1.13 -7.98
C HIS A 83 -2.27 1.68 -8.21
N MET A 84 -3.17 1.57 -7.24
CA MET A 84 -4.47 2.21 -7.37
C MET A 84 -4.28 3.70 -7.65
N SER A 85 -5.02 4.20 -8.64
CA SER A 85 -5.07 5.64 -8.89
C SER A 85 -5.54 6.35 -7.64
N PHE A 86 -5.03 7.56 -7.41
CA PHE A 86 -5.53 8.39 -6.32
C PHE A 86 -7.02 8.73 -6.46
N ASP A 87 -7.53 8.74 -7.69
CA ASP A 87 -8.94 9.01 -7.96
C ASP A 87 -9.84 7.80 -7.64
N ASP A 88 -9.27 6.59 -7.55
CA ASP A 88 -10.00 5.35 -7.24
C ASP A 88 -10.11 5.06 -5.73
N LYS A 89 -9.65 6.00 -4.89
CA LYS A 89 -9.73 5.88 -3.44
C LYS A 89 -11.17 5.71 -2.96
N GLN A 90 -11.37 4.80 -2.03
CA GLN A 90 -12.65 4.49 -1.40
C GLN A 90 -12.54 4.69 0.11
N PRO A 91 -13.65 5.04 0.79
CA PRO A 91 -13.66 5.15 2.25
C PRO A 91 -12.96 3.96 2.90
N GLY A 92 -11.96 4.32 3.70
CA GLY A 92 -11.09 3.49 4.50
C GLY A 92 -9.76 3.07 3.85
N ASP A 93 -9.52 3.39 2.58
CA ASP A 93 -8.17 3.28 2.01
C ASP A 93 -7.15 4.11 2.80
N LEU A 94 -5.91 3.63 2.89
CA LEU A 94 -4.79 4.44 3.36
C LEU A 94 -4.29 5.34 2.23
N ILE A 95 -4.06 6.61 2.54
CA ILE A 95 -3.39 7.57 1.66
C ILE A 95 -2.02 7.86 2.24
N PHE A 96 -0.97 7.69 1.44
CA PHE A 96 0.41 7.98 1.81
C PHE A 96 0.90 9.20 1.03
N TRP A 97 1.46 10.15 1.77
CA TRP A 97 2.30 11.22 1.26
C TRP A 97 3.76 10.93 1.58
N ALA A 98 4.67 11.83 1.21
CA ALA A 98 6.11 11.63 1.39
C ALA A 98 6.50 11.42 2.86
N ASP A 99 5.80 12.08 3.78
CA ASP A 99 6.08 12.13 5.21
C ASP A 99 4.86 11.80 6.09
N HIS A 100 3.70 11.54 5.49
CA HIS A 100 2.45 11.34 6.23
C HIS A 100 1.61 10.16 5.72
N VAL A 101 0.76 9.62 6.59
CA VAL A 101 -0.24 8.61 6.22
C VAL A 101 -1.55 8.88 6.96
N ALA A 102 -2.65 8.77 6.22
CA ALA A 102 -4.00 8.95 6.76
C ALA A 102 -4.96 7.87 6.23
N VAL A 103 -6.12 7.74 6.88
CA VAL A 103 -7.23 6.89 6.40
C VAL A 103 -8.25 7.79 5.69
N TYR A 104 -8.58 7.49 4.43
CA TYR A 104 -9.60 8.20 3.66
C TYR A 104 -10.99 7.93 4.24
N MET A 105 -11.82 8.94 4.41
CA MET A 105 -13.17 8.80 4.97
C MET A 105 -14.29 8.89 3.91
N GLY A 106 -13.92 9.21 2.66
CA GLY A 106 -14.89 9.65 1.65
C GLY A 106 -14.98 11.17 1.61
N GLU A 107 -15.74 11.70 0.64
CA GLU A 107 -16.06 13.13 0.53
C GLU A 107 -14.85 14.08 0.61
N ASN A 108 -13.69 13.63 0.09
CA ASN A 108 -12.44 14.37 0.16
C ASN A 108 -11.95 14.69 1.59
N GLN A 109 -12.25 13.81 2.56
CA GLN A 109 -11.79 13.91 3.95
C GLN A 109 -10.93 12.71 4.37
N VAL A 110 -10.05 12.93 5.35
CA VAL A 110 -9.24 11.90 6.00
C VAL A 110 -9.35 11.98 7.51
N ILE A 111 -9.10 10.86 8.19
CA ILE A 111 -8.75 10.83 9.61
C ILE A 111 -7.24 10.64 9.74
N GLU A 112 -6.59 11.53 10.48
CA GLU A 112 -5.13 11.62 10.53
C GLU A 112 -4.60 12.17 11.87
N VAL A 113 -3.27 12.14 12.04
CA VAL A 113 -2.56 12.73 13.18
C VAL A 113 -1.43 13.64 12.64
N PRO A 114 -1.74 14.88 12.24
CA PRO A 114 -0.87 15.67 11.37
C PRO A 114 0.41 16.14 12.08
N ASP A 115 0.34 16.36 13.39
CA ASP A 115 1.43 16.88 14.23
C ASP A 115 1.89 15.87 15.30
N GLY A 116 1.49 14.61 15.17
CA GLY A 116 1.78 13.55 16.14
C GLY A 116 1.05 13.68 17.48
N SER A 117 0.18 14.68 17.67
CA SER A 117 -0.38 15.02 18.98
C SER A 117 -1.89 14.77 19.08
N ASN A 118 -2.65 15.05 18.02
CA ASN A 118 -4.11 14.91 18.03
C ASN A 118 -4.65 14.17 16.81
N ILE A 119 -5.68 13.35 17.02
CA ILE A 119 -6.46 12.76 15.93
C ILE A 119 -7.46 13.81 15.44
N VAL A 120 -7.45 14.10 14.15
CA VAL A 120 -8.35 15.07 13.51
C VAL A 120 -9.02 14.48 12.27
N ILE A 121 -10.14 15.08 11.87
CA ILE A 121 -10.70 14.93 10.53
C ILE A 121 -10.34 16.19 9.75
N SER A 122 -9.71 16.03 8.60
CA SER A 122 -9.22 17.13 7.76
C SER A 122 -9.49 16.85 6.28
N PRO A 123 -9.44 17.87 5.42
CA PRO A 123 -9.44 17.65 3.98
C PRO A 123 -8.24 16.80 3.54
N VAL A 124 -8.43 15.97 2.52
CA VAL A 124 -7.32 15.26 1.85
C VAL A 124 -6.28 16.28 1.38
N HIS A 125 -5.01 16.06 1.71
CA HIS A 125 -3.94 17.00 1.36
C HIS A 125 -3.78 17.09 -0.16
N SER A 126 -3.50 18.29 -0.66
CA SER A 126 -3.37 18.60 -2.08
C SER A 126 -2.01 18.24 -2.69
N ASP A 127 -1.15 17.55 -1.93
CA ASP A 127 0.23 17.27 -2.33
C ASP A 127 0.33 16.43 -3.60
N THR A 128 1.43 16.60 -4.33
CA THR A 128 1.68 15.88 -5.56
C THR A 128 2.16 14.46 -5.27
N LEU A 129 1.48 13.46 -5.84
CA LEU A 129 1.79 12.03 -5.83
C LEU A 129 1.41 11.23 -4.56
N PRO A 130 0.19 11.40 -4.00
CA PRO A 130 -0.29 10.50 -2.97
C PRO A 130 -0.43 9.06 -3.50
N MET A 131 -0.04 8.08 -2.70
CA MET A 131 -0.29 6.67 -2.98
C MET A 131 -1.49 6.17 -2.21
N VAL A 132 -2.33 5.35 -2.85
CA VAL A 132 -3.48 4.73 -2.19
C VAL A 132 -3.22 3.25 -1.97
N ALA A 133 -3.44 2.79 -0.74
CA ALA A 133 -3.43 1.37 -0.39
C ALA A 133 -4.78 0.96 0.19
N ARG A 134 -5.41 -0.07 -0.40
CA ARG A 134 -6.67 -0.62 0.10
C ARG A 134 -6.37 -1.70 1.11
N CYS A 135 -6.62 -1.40 2.38
CA CYS A 135 -6.88 -2.42 3.38
C CYS A 135 -8.22 -3.08 3.02
N TRP A 136 -8.45 -4.37 3.31
CA TRP A 136 -9.67 -5.18 3.04
C TRP A 136 -10.04 -5.52 1.60
#